data_AF-A0A3C0TZN0-F1
#
_entry.id   AF-A0A3C0TZN0-F1
#
_cell.length_a   1.000
_cell.length_b   1.000
_cell.length_c   1.000
_cell.angle_alpha   90.00
_cell.angle_beta   90.00
_cell.angle_gamma   90.00
#
_symmetry.space_group_name_H-M   'P 1'
#
loop_
_entity.id
_entity.type
_entity.pdbx_description
1 polymer ?
#
loop_
_entity_poly.entity_id
_entity_poly.type
_entity_poly.pdbx_seq_one_letter_code
_entity_poly.pdbx_strand_id
1 'polypeptide(L)'
;NSLWECAVSSKPMVLVPLCGSGTRGDQVDNARYFESVGAAKALIGEDASSDSLKKALESLLPEEERRKFSDGCKKICGSSMPARRIAEIILDGLTK
;
A
#
# COMPACT_ATOMS: atom_id res chain seq x y z
N ASN A 1 4.61 -7.48 -1.06
CA ASN A 1 4.41 -8.13 0.27
C ASN A 1 4.33 -7.13 1.39
N SER A 2 5.39 -6.41 1.74
CA SER A 2 5.44 -5.53 2.92
C SER A 2 4.30 -4.50 2.99
N LEU A 3 3.86 -3.96 1.85
CA LEU A 3 2.69 -3.07 1.79
C LEU A 3 1.41 -3.70 2.36
N TRP A 4 1.13 -4.95 1.99
CA TRP A 4 -0.05 -5.68 2.45
C TRP A 4 0.08 -6.09 3.93
N GLU A 5 1.29 -6.41 4.40
CA GLU A 5 1.56 -6.67 5.83
C GLU A 5 1.29 -5.41 6.68
N CYS A 6 1.73 -4.24 6.20
CA CYS A 6 1.45 -2.95 6.82
C CYS A 6 -0.05 -2.61 6.76
N ALA A 7 -0.72 -2.87 5.63
CA ALA A 7 -2.16 -2.62 5.47
C ALA A 7 -3.00 -3.43 6.45
N VAL A 8 -2.71 -4.74 6.60
CA VAL A 8 -3.39 -5.60 7.58
C VAL A 8 -3.17 -5.10 9.00
N SER A 9 -1.99 -4.55 9.28
CA SER A 9 -1.68 -3.91 10.57
C SER A 9 -2.28 -2.49 10.71
N SER A 10 -3.04 -2.02 9.71
CA SER A 10 -3.66 -0.69 9.66
C SER A 10 -2.67 0.47 9.87
N LYS A 11 -1.43 0.31 9.41
CA LYS A 11 -0.35 1.28 9.61
C LYS A 11 -0.32 2.34 8.49
N PRO A 12 -0.42 3.63 8.82
CA PRO A 12 -0.14 4.70 7.87
C PRO A 12 1.29 4.60 7.32
N MET A 13 1.47 4.94 6.04
CA MET A 13 2.74 4.78 5.33
C MET A 13 3.09 6.00 4.50
N VAL A 14 4.39 6.29 4.42
CA VAL A 14 5.00 7.10 3.36
C VAL A 14 5.85 6.14 2.53
N LEU A 15 5.56 6.01 1.24
CA LEU A 15 6.17 5.06 0.33
C LEU A 15 7.17 5.77 -0.58
N VAL A 16 8.39 5.24 -0.62
CA VAL A 16 9.45 5.70 -1.53
C VAL A 16 9.82 4.51 -2.42
N PRO A 17 9.05 4.23 -3.48
CA PRO A 17 9.33 3.10 -4.36
C PRO A 17 10.61 3.33 -5.15
N LEU A 18 11.37 2.26 -5.36
CA LEU A 18 12.47 2.29 -6.33
C LEU A 18 11.87 2.53 -7.72
N CYS A 19 12.52 3.39 -8.52
CA CYS A 19 12.06 3.76 -9.86
C CYS A 19 13.08 3.30 -10.91
N GLY A 20 12.61 3.00 -12.12
CA GLY A 20 13.46 2.65 -13.27
C GLY A 20 13.56 1.15 -13.58
N SER A 21 14.45 0.83 -14.53
CA SER A 21 14.58 -0.49 -15.18
C SER A 21 15.10 -1.63 -14.29
N GLY A 22 15.55 -1.33 -13.06
CA GLY A 22 16.02 -2.31 -12.09
C GLY A 22 14.96 -2.81 -11.10
N THR A 23 13.70 -2.40 -11.26
CA THR A 23 12.60 -2.80 -10.36
C THR A 23 11.91 -4.06 -10.89
N ARG A 24 11.17 -4.77 -10.03
CA ARG A 24 10.18 -5.77 -10.48
C ARG A 24 8.99 -5.14 -11.25
N GLY A 25 9.07 -3.85 -11.60
CA GLY A 25 8.03 -3.05 -12.25
C GLY A 25 6.92 -2.59 -11.31
N ASP A 26 6.58 -3.40 -10.31
CA ASP A 26 5.36 -3.27 -9.51
C ASP A 26 5.43 -2.26 -8.35
N GLN A 27 6.61 -1.78 -7.94
CA GLN A 27 6.72 -0.92 -6.75
C GLN A 27 6.01 0.42 -6.94
N VAL A 28 6.16 1.03 -8.11
CA VAL A 28 5.50 2.31 -8.44
C VAL A 28 3.99 2.10 -8.52
N ASP A 29 3.54 1.04 -9.19
CA ASP A 29 2.12 0.74 -9.34
C ASP A 29 1.45 0.47 -7.98
N ASN A 30 2.09 -0.34 -7.13
CA ASN A 30 1.62 -0.59 -5.79
C ASN A 30 1.57 0.69 -4.95
N ALA A 31 2.59 1.56 -5.02
CA ALA A 31 2.60 2.82 -4.29
C ALA A 31 1.47 3.76 -4.75
N ARG A 32 1.25 3.88 -6.07
CA ARG A 32 0.14 4.66 -6.64
C ARG A 32 -1.21 4.11 -6.24
N TYR A 33 -1.38 2.79 -6.24
CA TYR A 33 -2.62 2.16 -5.78
C TYR A 33 -2.89 2.45 -4.29
N PHE A 34 -1.89 2.32 -3.43
CA PHE A 34 -2.03 2.62 -2.01
C PHE A 34 -2.32 4.11 -1.75
N GLU A 35 -1.77 5.02 -2.55
CA GLU A 35 -2.11 6.44 -2.46
C GLU A 35 -3.55 6.72 -2.94
N SER A 36 -3.99 6.12 -4.05
CA SER A 36 -5.31 6.39 -4.61
C SER A 36 -6.47 5.92 -3.73
N VAL A 37 -6.26 4.88 -2.91
CA VAL A 37 -7.22 4.40 -1.91
C VAL A 37 -7.08 5.08 -0.54
N GLY A 38 -6.16 6.04 -0.42
CA GLY A 38 -5.91 6.78 0.82
C GLY A 38 -5.26 5.96 1.91
N ALA A 39 -4.51 4.91 1.57
CA ALA A 39 -3.80 4.05 2.54
C ALA A 39 -2.34 4.50 2.77
N ALA A 40 -1.77 5.28 1.86
CA ALA A 40 -0.41 5.79 1.99
C ALA A 40 -0.21 7.13 1.27
N LYS A 41 0.91 7.81 1.55
CA LYS A 41 1.47 8.85 0.68
C LYS A 41 2.57 8.28 -0.18
N ALA A 42 2.60 8.53 -1.48
CA ALA A 42 3.66 8.04 -2.36
C ALA A 42 4.59 9.19 -2.81
N LEU A 43 5.90 8.97 -2.73
CA LEU A 43 6.94 9.89 -3.18
C LEU A 43 7.72 9.20 -4.31
N ILE A 44 7.38 9.50 -5.56
CA ILE A 44 7.83 8.74 -6.74
C ILE A 44 8.79 9.60 -7.56
N GLY A 45 9.93 9.03 -7.97
CA GLY A 45 10.90 9.72 -8.82
C GLY A 45 11.44 10.99 -8.15
N GLU A 46 11.28 12.14 -8.80
CA GLU A 46 11.76 13.43 -8.31
C GLU A 46 11.03 13.90 -7.04
N ASP A 47 9.83 13.39 -6.76
CA ASP A 47 9.11 13.68 -5.51
C ASP A 47 9.77 13.04 -4.28
N ALA A 48 10.67 12.07 -4.46
CA ALA A 48 11.43 11.43 -3.39
C ALA A 48 12.59 12.29 -2.86
N SER A 49 12.33 13.56 -2.57
CA SER A 49 13.28 14.51 -1.98
C SER A 49 13.21 14.52 -0.45
N SER A 50 14.26 15.05 0.20
CA SER A 50 14.28 15.25 1.65
C SER A 50 13.13 16.14 2.14
N ASP A 51 12.83 17.20 1.38
CA ASP A 51 11.80 18.17 1.73
C ASP A 51 10.39 17.56 1.59
N SER A 52 10.15 16.82 0.52
CA SER A 52 8.89 16.09 0.32
C SER A 52 8.69 15.01 1.38
N LEU A 53 9.74 14.28 1.74
CA LEU A 53 9.69 13.28 2.81
C LEU A 53 9.37 13.93 4.16
N LYS A 54 10.02 15.04 4.49
CA LYS A 54 9.75 15.79 5.72
C LYS A 54 8.28 16.25 5.76
N LYS A 55 7.78 16.88 4.70
CA LYS A 55 6.39 17.33 4.61
C LYS A 55 5.40 16.18 4.74
N ALA A 56 5.67 15.04 4.09
CA ALA A 56 4.83 13.86 4.18
C ALA A 56 4.79 13.32 5.61
N LEU A 57 5.91 13.25 6.31
CA LEU A 57 5.96 12.82 7.71
C LEU A 57 5.28 13.82 8.65
N GLU A 58 5.49 15.13 8.46
CA GLU A 58 4.83 16.19 9.22
C GLU A 58 3.30 16.13 9.07
N SER A 59 2.81 15.80 7.88
CA SER A 59 1.38 15.61 7.63
C SER A 59 0.76 14.46 8.44
N LEU A 60 1.57 13.51 8.92
CA LEU A 60 1.15 12.39 9.76
C LEU A 60 1.29 12.66 11.27
N LEU A 61 1.73 13.85 11.69
CA LEU A 61 1.78 14.23 13.11
C LEU A 61 0.40 14.32 13.77
N PRO A 62 -0.66 14.86 13.11
CA PRO A 62 -2.01 14.82 13.65
C PRO A 62 -2.55 13.39 13.70
N GLU A 63 -3.20 13.04 14.80
CA GLU A 63 -3.83 11.72 14.94
C GLU A 63 -4.94 11.49 13.91
N GLU A 64 -5.71 12.54 13.59
CA GLU A 64 -6.80 12.47 12.62
C GLU A 64 -6.30 12.03 11.24
N GLU A 65 -5.17 12.59 10.78
CA GLU A 65 -4.56 12.21 9.50
C GLU A 65 -4.11 10.75 9.54
N ARG A 66 -3.45 10.30 10.62
CA ARG A 66 -3.11 8.88 10.78
C ARG A 66 -4.34 7.98 10.76
N ARG A 67 -5.45 8.40 11.38
CA ARG A 67 -6.71 7.63 11.36
C ARG A 67 -7.28 7.52 9.94
N LYS A 68 -7.26 8.59 9.14
CA LYS A 68 -7.69 8.54 7.73
C LYS A 68 -6.90 7.51 6.92
N PHE A 69 -5.56 7.49 7.04
CA PHE A 69 -4.74 6.49 6.38
C PHE A 69 -4.97 5.07 6.91
N SER A 70 -5.17 4.92 8.22
CA SER A 70 -5.50 3.65 8.86
C SER A 70 -6.82 3.08 8.31
N ASP A 71 -7.83 3.92 8.10
CA ASP A 71 -9.10 3.52 7.52
C ASP A 71 -8.98 3.20 6.02
N GLY A 72 -8.11 3.91 5.28
CA GLY A 72 -7.71 3.54 3.93
C GLY A 72 -7.12 2.12 3.86
N CYS A 73 -6.22 1.78 4.79
CA CYS A 73 -5.64 0.44 4.90
C CYS A 73 -6.71 -0.62 5.18
N LYS A 74 -7.64 -0.36 6.10
CA LYS A 74 -8.73 -1.31 6.43
C LYS A 74 -9.65 -1.55 5.24
N LYS A 75 -9.94 -0.52 4.42
CA LYS A 75 -10.82 -0.66 3.24
C LYS A 75 -10.28 -1.65 2.21
N ILE A 76 -8.97 -1.71 2.03
CA ILE A 76 -8.34 -2.62 1.06
C ILE A 76 -8.04 -4.01 1.63
N CYS A 77 -8.07 -4.16 2.95
CA CYS A 77 -7.96 -5.46 3.62
C CYS A 77 -9.34 -6.11 3.76
N GLY A 78 -9.65 -7.03 2.85
CA GLY A 78 -10.87 -7.83 2.94
C GLY A 78 -10.89 -8.76 4.16
N SER A 79 -12.07 -9.29 4.49
CA SER A 79 -12.28 -10.25 5.58
C SER A 79 -11.96 -11.71 5.21
N SER A 80 -11.74 -11.99 3.91
CA SER A 80 -11.42 -13.32 3.41
C SER A 80 -9.93 -13.65 3.57
N MET A 81 -9.61 -14.91 3.86
CA MET A 81 -8.24 -15.41 3.88
C MET A 81 -7.73 -15.61 2.43
N PRO A 82 -6.79 -14.78 1.92
CA PRO A 82 -6.46 -14.78 0.48
C PRO A 82 -5.92 -16.13 -0.01
N ALA A 83 -5.04 -16.77 0.78
CA ALA A 83 -4.48 -18.08 0.44
C ALA A 83 -5.58 -19.15 0.27
N ARG A 84 -6.57 -19.17 1.17
CA ARG A 84 -7.73 -20.08 1.07
C ARG A 84 -8.54 -19.79 -0.19
N ARG A 85 -8.83 -18.51 -0.46
CA ARG A 85 -9.63 -18.12 -1.63
C ARG A 85 -8.94 -18.52 -2.94
N ILE A 86 -7.62 -18.36 -3.02
CA ILE A 86 -6.84 -18.79 -4.18
C ILE A 86 -6.89 -20.32 -4.35
N ALA A 87 -6.75 -21.08 -3.26
CA ALA A 87 -6.83 -22.54 -3.30
C ALA A 87 -8.22 -23.03 -3.79
N GLU A 88 -9.30 -22.40 -3.32
CA GLU A 88 -10.67 -22.68 -3.79
C GLU A 88 -10.81 -22.42 -5.29
N ILE A 89 -10.33 -21.28 -5.80
CA ILE A 89 -10.38 -20.94 -7.24
C ILE A 89 -9.63 -21.97 -8.08
N ILE A 90 -8.47 -22.44 -7.62
CA ILE A 90 -7.68 -23.45 -8.33
C ILE A 90 -8.45 -24.79 -8.37
N LEU A 91 -9.04 -25.22 -7.26
CA LEU A 91 -9.80 -26.47 -7.19
C LEU A 91 -11.05 -26.42 -8.10
N ASP A 92 -11.78 -25.31 -8.08
CA ASP A 92 -12.94 -25.08 -8.94
C ASP A 92 -12.56 -25.13 -10.43
N GLY A 93 -11.36 -24.65 -10.79
CA GLY A 93 -10.84 -24.68 -12.15
C GLY A 93 -10.42 -26.07 -12.64
N LEU A 94 -10.10 -26.99 -11.73
CA LEU A 94 -9.72 -28.38 -12.06
C LEU A 94 -10.91 -29.34 -12.15
N THR A 95 -12.06 -28.94 -11.59
CA THR A 95 -13.28 -29.75 -11.54
C THR A 95 -14.29 -29.39 -12.64
N LYS A 96 -13.95 -28.42 -13.49
CA LYS A 96 -14.64 -28.07 -14.74
C LYS A 96 -13.92 -28.69 -15.93
#